data_AF-A0A7V9ZT62-F1
#
_entry.id   AF-A0A7V9ZT62-F1
#
_cell.length_a   1.000
_cell.length_b   1.000
_cell.length_c   1.000
_cell.angle_alpha   90.00
_cell.angle_beta   90.00
_cell.angle_gamma   90.00
#
_symmetry.space_group_name_H-M   'P 1'
#
loop_
_entity.id
_entity.type
_entity.pdbx_description
1 polymer ?
#
loop_
_entity_poly.entity_id
_entity_poly.type
_entity_poly.pdbx_seq_one_letter_code
_entity_poly.pdbx_strand_id
1 'polypeptide(L)'
;MNYKQFIYKPGKKNSLKDFDSDFAAGFDNEKSQEMLNENAERIARYQDLLMAHETNGLLVIFQAMDGAGKDAMIKNVMSCLDPQGC
;
A
#
# COMPACT_ATOMS: atom_id res chain seq x y z
N MET A 1 12.59 0.01 -5.85
CA MET A 1 11.69 1.04 -6.42
C MET A 1 11.72 2.28 -5.54
N ASN A 2 11.73 3.49 -6.13
CA ASN A 2 11.71 4.73 -5.37
C ASN A 2 10.26 5.19 -5.13
N TYR A 3 9.72 4.94 -3.94
CA TYR A 3 8.33 5.29 -3.61
C TYR A 3 8.09 6.81 -3.50
N LYS A 4 9.16 7.62 -3.38
CA LYS A 4 9.03 9.07 -3.19
C LYS A 4 8.36 9.78 -4.38
N GLN A 5 8.36 9.16 -5.55
CA GLN A 5 7.69 9.68 -6.74
C GLN A 5 6.15 9.69 -6.61
N PHE A 6 5.57 8.89 -5.71
CA PHE A 6 4.11 8.84 -5.47
C PHE A 6 3.63 9.80 -4.39
N ILE A 7 4.56 10.48 -3.70
CA ILE A 7 4.21 11.37 -2.59
C ILE A 7 3.84 12.74 -3.15
N TYR A 8 2.58 13.15 -2.92
CA TYR A 8 2.14 14.51 -3.16
C TYR A 8 2.96 15.47 -2.28
N LYS A 9 3.58 16.50 -2.88
CA LYS A 9 4.43 17.46 -2.15
C LYS A 9 3.55 18.56 -1.53
N PRO A 10 3.40 18.60 -0.19
CA PRO A 10 2.56 19.63 0.44
C PRO A 10 3.08 21.03 0.15
N GLY A 11 2.18 22.00 0.01
CA GLY A 11 2.53 23.40 -0.26
C GLY A 11 3.04 23.69 -1.68
N LYS A 12 3.09 22.68 -2.56
CA LYS A 12 3.38 22.85 -3.99
C LYS A 12 2.14 22.54 -4.82
N LYS A 13 2.00 23.24 -5.94
CA LYS A 13 0.97 22.93 -6.94
C LYS A 13 1.39 21.65 -7.66
N ASN A 14 0.87 20.50 -7.23
CA ASN A 14 1.06 19.24 -7.97
C ASN A 14 -0.19 18.95 -8.80
N SER A 15 0.00 18.39 -9.99
CA SER A 15 -1.07 17.95 -10.88
C SER A 15 -1.17 16.42 -10.86
N LEU A 16 -2.38 15.88 -11.03
CA LEU A 16 -2.54 14.44 -11.28
C LEU A 16 -1.81 13.99 -12.55
N LYS A 17 -1.61 14.90 -13.52
CA LYS A 17 -0.86 14.64 -14.76
C LYS A 17 0.63 14.34 -14.53
N ASP A 18 1.15 14.68 -13.35
CA ASP A 18 2.54 14.42 -12.98
C ASP A 18 2.77 12.95 -12.55
N PHE A 19 1.69 12.17 -12.41
CA PHE A 19 1.72 10.77 -12.01
C PHE A 19 1.32 9.88 -13.19
N ASP A 20 2.23 9.00 -13.59
CA ASP A 20 2.00 8.01 -14.64
C ASP A 20 1.05 6.91 -14.14
N SER A 21 -0.11 6.76 -14.81
CA SER A 21 -1.10 5.73 -14.47
C SER A 21 -0.68 4.32 -14.89
N ASP A 22 0.24 4.19 -15.84
CA ASP A 22 0.72 2.92 -16.38
C ASP A 22 2.05 2.49 -15.73
N PHE A 23 2.46 3.18 -14.66
CA PHE A 23 3.71 2.90 -13.98
C PHE A 23 3.72 1.46 -13.41
N ALA A 24 4.61 0.62 -13.95
CA ALA A 24 4.78 -0.77 -13.52
C ALA A 24 6.17 -1.07 -12.92
N ALA A 25 7.05 -0.06 -12.79
CA ALA A 25 8.46 -0.22 -12.36
C ALA A 25 9.28 -1.29 -13.10
N GLY A 26 8.81 -1.77 -14.26
CA GLY A 26 9.43 -2.86 -15.01
C GLY A 26 9.32 -4.23 -14.32
N PHE A 27 8.36 -4.43 -13.41
CA PHE A 27 8.12 -5.74 -12.82
C PHE A 27 7.33 -6.64 -13.78
N ASP A 28 7.73 -7.90 -13.85
CA ASP A 28 6.89 -8.97 -14.40
C ASP A 28 5.95 -9.53 -13.31
N ASN A 29 5.03 -10.41 -13.71
CA ASN A 29 4.02 -10.96 -12.80
C ASN A 29 4.63 -11.83 -11.69
N GLU A 30 5.65 -12.61 -12.00
CA GLU A 30 6.24 -13.57 -11.06
C GLU A 30 6.99 -12.82 -9.94
N LYS A 31 7.85 -11.87 -10.33
CA LYS A 31 8.56 -11.00 -9.40
C LYS A 31 7.63 -10.11 -8.59
N SER A 32 6.54 -9.64 -9.20
CA SER A 32 5.52 -8.87 -8.48
C SER A 32 4.87 -9.70 -7.38
N GLN A 33 4.53 -10.96 -7.67
CA GLN A 33 3.91 -11.85 -6.71
C GLN A 33 4.85 -12.21 -5.56
N GLU A 34 6.12 -12.49 -5.85
CA GLU A 34 7.15 -12.73 -4.84
C GLU A 34 7.28 -11.53 -3.89
N MET A 35 7.44 -10.33 -4.44
CA MET A 35 7.54 -9.09 -3.65
C MET A 35 6.27 -8.81 -2.84
N LEU A 36 5.09 -9.13 -3.35
CA LEU A 36 3.84 -8.99 -2.61
C LEU A 36 3.82 -9.90 -1.38
N ASN A 37 4.22 -11.17 -1.54
CA ASN A 37 4.26 -12.13 -0.45
C ASN A 37 5.28 -11.72 0.63
N GLU A 38 6.48 -11.33 0.24
CA GLU A 38 7.51 -10.85 1.17
C GLU A 38 7.05 -9.62 1.97
N ASN A 39 6.39 -8.66 1.31
CA ASN A 39 5.89 -7.47 1.98
C ASN A 39 4.68 -7.78 2.88
N ALA A 40 3.81 -8.71 2.49
CA ALA A 40 2.71 -9.18 3.31
C ALA A 40 3.20 -9.75 4.65
N GLU A 41 4.21 -10.63 4.62
CA GLU A 41 4.83 -11.17 5.84
C GLU A 41 5.44 -10.08 6.73
N ARG A 42 6.06 -9.07 6.11
CA ARG A 42 6.64 -7.95 6.86
C ARG A 42 5.56 -7.10 7.52
N ILE A 43 4.47 -6.82 6.80
CA ILE A 43 3.35 -6.04 7.31
C ILE A 43 2.71 -6.77 8.50
N ALA A 44 2.47 -8.09 8.40
CA ALA A 44 1.94 -8.89 9.51
C ALA A 44 2.82 -8.78 10.77
N ARG A 45 4.15 -8.94 10.62
CA ARG A 45 5.08 -8.77 11.74
C ARG A 45 5.05 -7.36 12.35
N TYR A 46 4.88 -6.32 11.54
CA TYR A 46 4.76 -4.96 12.05
C TYR A 46 3.41 -4.69 12.72
N GLN A 47 2.34 -5.34 12.28
CA GLN A 47 1.04 -5.30 12.94
C GLN A 47 1.15 -5.87 14.36
N ASP A 48 1.77 -7.04 14.53
CA ASP A 48 1.99 -7.66 15.84
C ASP A 48 2.74 -6.72 16.80
N LEU A 49 3.79 -6.06 16.31
CA LEU A 49 4.55 -5.08 17.09
C LEU A 49 3.73 -3.82 17.43
N LEU A 50 2.95 -3.31 16.48
CA LEU A 50 2.09 -2.15 16.70
C LEU A 50 1.04 -2.46 17.77
N MET A 51 0.42 -3.63 17.70
CA MET A 51 -0.53 -4.12 18.70
C MET A 51 0.12 -4.29 20.06
N ALA A 52 1.27 -4.95 20.13
CA ALA A 52 1.97 -5.19 21.40
C ALA A 52 2.43 -3.90 22.10
N HIS A 53 2.66 -2.82 21.34
CA HIS A 53 3.12 -1.55 21.88
C HIS A 53 1.97 -0.67 22.42
N GLU A 54 0.73 -0.84 21.94
CA GLU A 54 -0.50 -0.17 22.41
C GLU A 54 -0.47 1.38 22.51
N THR A 55 0.54 2.06 21.96
CA THR A 55 0.64 3.54 22.05
C THR A 55 0.22 4.29 20.79
N ASN A 56 0.22 3.63 19.63
CA ASN A 56 0.03 4.27 18.33
C ASN A 56 -1.01 3.49 17.50
N GLY A 57 -1.80 4.21 16.72
CA GLY A 57 -2.69 3.64 15.70
C GLY A 57 -2.25 4.02 14.29
N LEU A 58 -2.59 3.20 13.30
CA LEU A 58 -2.36 3.47 11.89
C LEU A 58 -3.71 3.58 11.16
N LEU A 59 -3.97 4.74 10.56
CA LEU A 59 -5.11 4.96 9.68
C LEU A 59 -4.65 4.96 8.23
N VAL A 60 -5.21 4.06 7.42
CA VAL A 60 -4.95 3.99 5.97
C VAL A 60 -6.23 4.33 5.22
N ILE A 61 -6.19 5.37 4.38
CA ILE A 61 -7.34 5.82 3.59
C ILE A 61 -7.11 5.46 2.13
N PHE A 62 -8.04 4.70 1.55
CA PHE A 62 -8.06 4.40 0.12
C PHE A 62 -9.15 5.20 -0.58
N GLN A 63 -8.74 6.11 -1.46
CA GLN A 63 -9.65 6.92 -2.30
C GLN A 63 -9.28 6.74 -3.76
N ALA A 64 -10.25 6.30 -4.56
CA ALA A 64 -10.10 6.14 -6.00
C ALA A 64 -11.46 6.27 -6.69
N MET A 65 -11.45 6.49 -8.00
CA MET A 65 -12.67 6.45 -8.82
C MET A 65 -13.25 5.03 -8.90
N ASP A 66 -14.53 4.93 -9.27
CA ASP A 66 -15.17 3.65 -9.52
C ASP A 66 -14.43 2.87 -10.61
N GLY A 67 -14.25 1.56 -10.40
CA GLY A 67 -13.50 0.69 -11.31
C GLY A 67 -11.98 0.83 -11.24
N ALA A 68 -11.42 1.71 -10.41
CA ALA A 68 -9.96 1.87 -10.25
C ALA A 68 -9.28 0.71 -9.48
N GLY A 69 -10.01 -0.32 -9.05
CA GLY A 69 -9.46 -1.51 -8.41
C GLY A 69 -9.24 -1.43 -6.90
N LYS A 70 -9.78 -0.40 -6.22
CA LYS A 70 -9.66 -0.20 -4.76
C LYS A 70 -10.02 -1.45 -3.96
N ASP A 71 -11.16 -2.08 -4.26
CA ASP A 71 -11.66 -3.21 -3.48
C ASP A 71 -10.80 -4.47 -3.64
N ALA A 72 -10.33 -4.72 -4.86
CA ALA A 72 -9.42 -5.83 -5.14
C ALA A 72 -8.06 -5.62 -4.46
N MET A 73 -7.54 -4.38 -4.46
CA MET A 73 -6.29 -4.04 -3.78
C MET A 73 -6.41 -4.24 -2.27
N ILE A 74 -7.50 -3.76 -1.64
CA ILE A 74 -7.75 -3.97 -0.21
C ILE A 74 -7.81 -5.47 0.10
N LYS A 75 -8.58 -6.25 -0.67
CA LYS A 75 -8.70 -7.69 -0.47
C LYS A 75 -7.35 -8.41 -0.55
N ASN A 76 -6.52 -8.05 -1.51
CA ASN A 76 -5.24 -8.74 -1.73
C ASN A 76 -4.14 -8.30 -0.75
N VAL A 77 -4.14 -7.04 -0.32
CA VAL A 77 -3.11 -6.52 0.59
C VAL A 77 -3.47 -6.71 2.06
N MET A 78 -4.74 -6.53 2.42
CA MET A 78 -5.18 -6.62 3.83
C MET A 78 -5.48 -8.05 4.27
N SER A 79 -5.56 -9.03 3.36
CA SER A 79 -5.78 -10.44 3.71
C SER A 79 -4.65 -11.06 4.54
N CYS A 80 -3.47 -10.43 4.56
CA CYS A 80 -2.33 -10.87 5.38
C CYS A 80 -2.36 -10.36 6.82
N LEU A 81 -3.30 -9.48 7.18
CA LEU A 81 -3.42 -8.92 8.52
C LEU A 81 -4.28 -9.80 9.43
N ASP A 82 -3.95 -9.86 10.72
CA ASP A 82 -4.82 -10.44 11.74
C ASP A 82 -6.06 -9.54 11.92
N PRO A 83 -7.28 -10.04 11.68
CA PRO A 83 -8.51 -9.27 11.86
C PRO A 83 -8.73 -8.76 13.29
N GLN A 84 -8.12 -9.40 14.29
CA GLN A 84 -8.23 -8.97 15.69
C GLN A 84 -7.48 -7.65 15.96
N GLY A 85 -6.56 -7.27 15.07
CA GLY A 85 -5.78 -6.04 15.15
C GLY A 85 -6.21 -4.93 14.20
N CYS A 86 -7.34 -5.07 13.51
CA CYS A 86 -7.90 -4.09 12.57
C CYS A 86 -9.21 -3.48 13.06
#